data_AF-A0A8H5ID17-F1
#
_entry.id   AF-A0A8H5ID17-F1
#
_cell.length_a   1.000
_cell.length_b   1.000
_cell.length_c   1.000
_cell.angle_alpha   90.00
_cell.angle_beta   90.00
_cell.angle_gamma   90.00
#
_symmetry.space_group_name_H-M   'P 1'
#
loop_
_entity.id
_entity.type
_entity.pdbx_description
1 polymer ?
#
loop_
_entity_poly.entity_id
_entity_poly.type
_entity_poly.pdbx_seq_one_letter_code
_entity_poly.pdbx_strand_id
1 'polypeptide(L)'
;MNITAEEMAAKAGESRSGVVIGVSAFLMALSAVMVGLRLWCRRERQMLGLDDVTAVVALACILGCGSSIVAMTHYGLGRHVYTLSPQQIKLYLRCFWLSILFYTYALFAIKLTFLIHYYRIMSVSNMRWLYLGALGFIILWSTSQGIGVFFFCTPLQSFWDSDVKGHCLLSQPTMWLVSGIVHIITDFAIIIMPLPIVWRLQLPLSQKIYLTGIFGLGTLTLAIAILRVQWLDPVADMTWWNVTAASWSMAEIVSGITCACLPTFKPLLVGIKNWLHRSNDGDSTICLQDQGADGLTGSTLAAFEGHGGVGTGPKVATRISMYGTQTSISAYQGGNKSNKKPTQTISPRNRRNFSGSLLRHFWLHLLLTVRSSKNISAVYYAKSMTIRLVEASEEHLPAIARIATSAFHPNTDALSRRLFPPHLQPKDLPDGEAAYDWRFARKASSLASSESHLVVAIDDEKGQDDQVVGFSLWDAPPATGGDSGPSKEIQCTALDKEAYNEMKKTVNQDAVETFGEQGIAGVWHLDYIGVSPGSQRRGIGKMLLQWGLDHAAAEEKDCYLVATGAGRPLYVAAGFKDLRVVSILDIPHYSMILRADSS
;
A
#
# COMPACT_ATOMS: atom_id res chain seq x y z
N MET A 1 30.21 -1.81 53.32
CA MET A 1 31.16 -2.59 52.51
C MET A 1 32.49 -2.61 53.26
N ASN A 2 32.89 -3.75 53.83
CA ASN A 2 34.26 -3.95 54.34
C ASN A 2 35.12 -4.38 53.14
N ILE A 3 35.48 -3.42 52.29
CA ILE A 3 36.52 -3.62 51.28
C ILE A 3 37.79 -3.00 51.83
N THR A 4 38.87 -3.76 51.82
CA THR A 4 40.16 -3.28 52.34
C THR A 4 40.71 -2.17 51.43
N ALA A 5 41.51 -1.27 51.98
CA ALA A 5 42.13 -0.19 51.20
C ALA A 5 43.03 -0.75 50.06
N GLU A 6 43.63 -1.93 50.25
CA GLU A 6 44.40 -2.63 49.23
C GLU A 6 43.51 -3.14 48.07
N GLU A 7 42.33 -3.69 48.35
CA GLU A 7 41.38 -4.11 47.31
C GLU A 7 40.80 -2.92 46.53
N MET A 8 40.60 -1.77 47.18
CA MET A 8 40.21 -0.53 46.50
C MET A 8 41.32 0.00 45.58
N ALA A 9 42.58 -0.11 45.99
CA ALA A 9 43.73 0.29 45.17
C ALA A 9 43.93 -0.65 43.96
N ALA A 10 43.75 -1.97 44.15
CA ALA A 10 43.86 -2.95 43.07
C ALA A 10 42.78 -2.75 41.98
N LYS A 11 41.55 -2.41 42.38
CA LYS A 11 40.42 -2.17 41.46
C LYS A 11 40.43 -0.78 40.82
N ALA A 12 41.19 0.17 41.34
CA ALA A 12 41.23 1.55 40.83
C ALA A 12 41.76 1.68 39.38
N GLY A 13 42.52 0.69 38.90
CA GLY A 13 43.04 0.63 37.53
C GLY A 13 42.06 0.08 36.49
N GLU A 14 40.97 -0.56 36.91
CA GLU A 14 40.03 -1.19 35.99
C GLU A 14 39.10 -0.15 35.33
N SER A 15 38.97 -0.21 34.00
CA SER A 15 38.05 0.66 33.27
C SER A 15 37.26 -0.07 32.20
N ARG A 16 35.93 0.04 32.27
CA ARG A 16 34.99 -0.45 31.24
C ARG A 16 34.54 0.63 30.26
N SER A 17 35.15 1.82 30.33
CA SER A 17 34.80 2.99 29.50
C SER A 17 34.96 2.72 28.00
N GLY A 18 36.02 2.04 27.58
CA GLY A 18 36.27 1.71 26.17
C GLY A 18 35.16 0.87 25.53
N VAL A 19 34.57 -0.06 26.29
CA VAL A 19 33.44 -0.90 25.83
C VAL A 19 32.22 -0.02 25.55
N VAL A 20 31.89 0.90 26.46
CA VAL A 20 30.74 1.81 26.31
C VAL A 20 30.90 2.72 25.11
N ILE A 21 32.09 3.28 24.91
CA ILE A 21 32.37 4.18 23.79
C ILE A 21 32.22 3.41 22.47
N GLY A 22 32.84 2.24 22.35
CA GLY A 22 32.76 1.41 21.15
C GLY A 22 31.32 1.01 20.82
N VAL A 23 30.57 0.52 21.81
CA VAL A 23 29.17 0.12 21.62
C VAL A 23 28.30 1.32 21.24
N SER A 24 28.44 2.44 21.94
CA SER A 24 27.63 3.65 21.67
C SER A 24 27.91 4.22 20.28
N ALA A 25 29.18 4.31 19.88
CA ALA A 25 29.57 4.81 18.56
C ALA A 25 29.04 3.91 17.43
N PHE A 26 29.18 2.59 17.57
CA PHE A 26 28.66 1.62 16.61
C PHE A 26 27.13 1.73 16.47
N LEU A 27 26.41 1.76 17.59
CA LEU A 27 24.95 1.83 17.60
C LEU A 27 24.42 3.17 17.06
N MET A 28 25.08 4.29 17.36
CA MET A 28 24.77 5.59 16.78
C MET A 28 24.96 5.58 15.25
N ALA A 29 26.08 5.07 14.76
CA ALA A 29 26.35 4.95 13.33
C ALA A 29 25.31 4.06 12.63
N LEU A 30 25.00 2.91 13.22
CA LEU A 30 23.97 1.99 12.70
C LEU A 30 22.61 2.68 12.59
N SER A 31 22.18 3.39 13.64
CA SER A 31 20.91 4.12 13.64
C SER A 31 20.85 5.20 12.54
N ALA A 32 21.94 5.93 12.33
CA ALA A 32 22.03 6.96 11.30
C ALA A 32 21.95 6.37 9.89
N VAL A 33 22.65 5.25 9.64
CA VAL A 33 22.58 4.52 8.36
C VAL A 33 21.16 4.02 8.09
N MET A 34 20.51 3.41 9.08
CA MET A 34 19.16 2.86 8.94
C MET A 34 18.12 3.93 8.61
N VAL A 35 18.15 5.07 9.31
CA VAL A 35 17.26 6.20 9.03
C VAL A 35 17.61 6.86 7.70
N GLY A 36 18.90 6.98 7.36
CA GLY A 36 19.36 7.48 6.07
C GLY A 36 18.81 6.64 4.89
N LEU A 37 18.92 5.31 4.97
CA LEU A 37 18.34 4.40 3.99
C LEU A 37 16.82 4.56 3.89
N ARG A 38 16.13 4.72 5.03
CA ARG A 38 14.67 4.94 5.05
C ARG A 38 14.29 6.16 4.23
N LEU A 39 14.95 7.29 4.49
CA LEU A 39 14.68 8.56 3.80
C LEU A 39 15.00 8.46 2.31
N TRP A 40 16.09 7.79 1.94
CA TRP A 40 16.44 7.53 0.55
C TRP A 40 15.33 6.75 -0.17
N CYS A 41 14.93 5.60 0.37
CA CYS A 41 13.88 4.75 -0.22
C CYS A 41 12.56 5.50 -0.41
N ARG A 42 12.19 6.31 0.59
CA ARG A 42 10.93 7.08 0.58
C ARG A 42 10.98 8.24 -0.41
N ARG A 43 12.14 8.89 -0.55
CA ARG A 43 12.36 9.98 -1.51
C ARG A 43 12.29 9.50 -2.95
N GLU A 44 12.93 8.39 -3.28
CA GLU A 44 12.87 7.77 -4.61
C GLU A 44 11.42 7.46 -5.03
N ARG A 45 10.57 7.12 -4.07
CA ARG A 45 9.15 6.80 -4.29
C ARG A 45 8.21 8.00 -4.18
N GLN A 46 8.69 9.20 -3.87
CA GLN A 46 7.89 10.40 -3.60
C GLN A 46 6.82 10.17 -2.51
N MET A 47 7.13 9.36 -1.49
CA MET A 47 6.19 8.95 -0.43
C MET A 47 6.63 9.42 0.96
N LEU A 48 7.25 10.60 1.07
CA LEU A 48 7.57 11.17 2.38
C LEU A 48 6.30 11.34 3.22
N GLY A 49 6.39 11.04 4.51
CA GLY A 49 5.28 11.14 5.45
C GLY A 49 5.70 11.66 6.82
N LEU A 50 4.71 11.83 7.69
CA LEU A 50 4.93 12.23 9.08
C LEU A 50 5.74 11.18 9.86
N ASP A 51 5.66 9.90 9.47
CA ASP A 51 6.46 8.82 10.04
C ASP A 51 7.97 9.01 9.81
N ASP A 52 8.35 9.68 8.71
CA ASP A 52 9.76 9.97 8.42
C ASP A 52 10.28 11.13 9.28
N VAL A 53 9.43 12.12 9.57
CA VAL A 53 9.77 13.22 10.50
C VAL A 53 10.00 12.68 11.91
N THR A 54 9.12 11.81 12.41
CA THR A 54 9.29 11.21 13.74
C THR A 54 10.51 10.29 13.81
N ALA A 55 10.86 9.62 12.70
CA ALA A 55 12.10 8.82 12.63
C ALA A 55 13.36 9.68 12.73
N VAL A 56 13.38 10.86 12.10
CA VAL A 56 14.50 11.82 12.22
C VAL A 56 14.59 12.39 13.64
N VAL A 57 13.46 12.68 14.27
CA VAL A 57 13.42 13.11 15.68
C VAL A 57 13.94 11.99 16.60
N ALA A 58 13.58 10.75 16.34
CA ALA A 58 14.10 9.59 17.06
C ALA A 58 15.63 9.48 16.92
N LEU A 59 16.16 9.63 15.70
CA LEU A 59 17.61 9.64 15.45
C LEU A 59 18.30 10.75 16.25
N ALA A 60 17.78 11.98 16.24
CA ALA A 60 18.35 13.07 17.00
C ALA A 60 18.40 12.76 18.52
N CYS A 61 17.36 12.14 19.05
CA CYS A 61 17.33 11.72 20.46
C CYS A 61 18.30 10.56 20.74
N ILE A 62 18.44 9.58 19.84
CA ILE A 62 19.42 8.50 19.97
C ILE A 62 20.85 9.06 19.99
N LEU A 63 21.15 10.01 19.10
CA LEU A 63 22.46 10.68 19.07
C LEU A 63 22.72 11.45 20.37
N GLY A 64 21.71 12.17 20.89
CA GLY A 64 21.79 12.88 22.16
C GLY A 64 21.99 11.94 23.36
N CYS A 65 21.32 10.78 23.37
CA CYS A 65 21.49 9.75 24.38
C CYS A 65 22.92 9.18 24.34
N GLY A 66 23.37 8.74 23.17
CA GLY A 66 24.71 8.19 22.97
C GLY A 66 25.82 9.21 23.29
N SER A 67 25.68 10.47 22.88
CA SER A 67 26.65 11.51 23.23
C SER A 67 26.69 11.78 24.73
N SER A 68 25.54 11.74 25.42
CA SER A 68 25.47 11.90 26.87
C SER A 68 26.15 10.73 27.58
N ILE A 69 25.97 9.50 27.08
CA ILE A 69 26.64 8.29 27.59
C ILE A 69 28.15 8.35 27.38
N VAL A 70 28.62 8.75 26.20
CA VAL A 70 30.05 8.96 25.94
C VAL A 70 30.60 10.06 26.85
N ALA A 71 29.89 11.17 27.03
CA ALA A 71 30.29 12.22 27.97
C ALA A 71 30.41 11.71 29.42
N MET A 72 29.51 10.83 29.87
CA MET A 72 29.61 10.21 31.20
C MET A 72 30.91 9.44 31.42
N THR A 73 31.53 8.88 30.38
CA THR A 73 32.82 8.17 30.51
C THR A 73 33.97 9.09 30.91
N HIS A 74 33.94 10.36 30.51
CA HIS A 74 34.92 11.36 30.96
C HIS A 74 34.77 11.70 32.45
N TYR A 75 33.57 11.51 33.02
CA TYR A 75 33.23 11.86 34.39
C TYR A 75 33.15 10.66 35.33
N GLY A 76 33.52 9.45 34.87
CA GLY A 76 33.67 8.29 35.74
C GLY A 76 32.82 7.07 35.39
N LEU A 77 32.03 7.08 34.30
CA LEU A 77 31.31 5.87 33.87
C LEU A 77 32.29 4.74 33.52
N GLY A 78 32.08 3.58 34.14
CA GLY A 78 32.96 2.42 34.00
C GLY A 78 34.21 2.47 34.88
N ARG A 79 34.27 3.38 35.85
CA ARG A 79 35.18 3.35 37.01
C ARG A 79 34.35 3.17 38.28
N HIS A 80 34.97 2.61 39.32
CA HIS A 80 34.31 2.41 40.60
C HIS A 80 33.98 3.74 41.29
N VAL A 81 32.79 3.85 41.89
CA VAL A 81 32.28 5.14 42.43
C VAL A 81 33.21 5.76 43.49
N TYR A 82 33.88 4.94 44.29
CA TYR A 82 34.80 5.37 45.36
C TYR A 82 36.12 5.96 44.84
N THR A 83 36.43 5.82 43.54
CA THR A 83 37.62 6.40 42.91
C THR A 83 37.39 7.81 42.35
N LEU A 84 36.16 8.31 42.44
CA LEU A 84 35.74 9.56 41.79
C LEU A 84 35.71 10.72 42.78
N SER A 85 36.10 11.91 42.31
CA SER A 85 35.94 13.15 43.06
C SER A 85 34.47 13.58 43.16
N PRO A 86 34.05 14.30 44.21
CA PRO A 86 32.69 14.82 44.33
C PRO A 86 32.24 15.64 43.12
N GLN A 87 33.14 16.44 42.54
CA GLN A 87 32.87 17.25 41.34
C GLN A 87 32.60 16.38 40.10
N GLN A 88 33.36 15.29 39.92
CA GLN A 88 33.11 14.33 38.85
C GLN A 88 31.75 13.65 39.00
N ILE A 89 31.36 13.30 40.24
CA ILE A 89 30.06 12.70 40.53
C ILE A 89 28.91 13.66 40.16
N LYS A 90 28.99 14.95 40.51
CA LYS A 90 27.96 15.94 40.14
C LYS A 90 27.80 16.02 38.62
N LEU A 91 28.91 16.06 37.88
CA LEU A 91 28.89 16.18 36.42
C LEU A 91 28.43 14.88 35.73
N TYR A 92 28.82 13.72 36.27
CA TYR A 92 28.30 12.42 35.88
C TYR A 92 26.77 12.36 36.03
N LEU A 93 26.22 12.77 37.17
CA LEU A 93 24.77 12.76 37.42
C LEU A 93 24.01 13.71 36.48
N ARG A 94 24.59 14.86 36.11
CA ARG A 94 24.01 15.76 35.09
C ARG A 94 23.93 15.08 33.72
N CYS A 95 25.02 14.45 33.27
CA CYS A 95 25.02 13.71 32.00
C CYS A 95 24.10 12.48 32.05
N PHE A 96 23.98 11.84 33.21
CA PHE A 96 23.05 10.73 33.45
C PHE A 96 21.60 11.17 33.29
N TRP A 97 21.21 12.30 33.91
CA TRP A 97 19.88 12.88 33.73
C TRP A 97 19.58 13.22 32.26
N LEU A 98 20.53 13.81 31.54
CA LEU A 98 20.40 14.07 30.10
C LEU A 98 20.20 12.78 29.30
N SER A 99 20.94 11.72 29.62
CA SER A 99 20.78 10.42 28.97
C SER A 99 19.38 9.83 29.18
N ILE A 100 18.81 9.94 30.38
CA ILE A 100 17.44 9.50 30.70
C ILE A 100 16.40 10.30 29.90
N LEU A 101 16.60 11.61 29.79
CA LEU A 101 15.72 12.50 29.05
C LEU A 101 15.69 12.12 27.56
N PHE A 102 16.85 12.04 26.92
CA PHE A 102 16.97 11.67 25.51
C PHE A 102 16.49 10.25 25.24
N TYR A 103 16.76 9.31 26.15
CA TYR A 103 16.25 7.95 26.08
C TYR A 103 14.72 7.90 26.05
N THR A 104 14.07 8.60 26.98
CA THR A 104 12.60 8.66 27.06
C THR A 104 11.98 9.24 25.78
N TYR A 105 12.55 10.32 25.26
CA TYR A 105 12.07 10.92 24.01
C TYR A 105 12.38 10.07 22.77
N ALA A 106 13.51 9.35 22.74
CA ALA A 106 13.84 8.42 21.66
C ALA A 106 12.80 7.30 21.58
N LEU A 107 12.48 6.64 22.70
CA LEU A 107 11.44 5.61 22.75
C LEU A 107 10.09 6.13 22.28
N PHE A 108 9.70 7.32 22.75
CA PHE A 108 8.46 7.95 22.31
C PHE A 108 8.43 8.17 20.80
N ALA A 109 9.47 8.76 20.23
CA ALA A 109 9.55 9.03 18.79
C ALA A 109 9.58 7.74 17.95
N ILE A 110 10.21 6.67 18.43
CA ILE A 110 10.18 5.33 17.80
C ILE A 110 8.75 4.79 17.78
N LYS A 111 8.04 4.82 18.91
CA LYS A 111 6.64 4.34 19.01
C LYS A 111 5.70 5.13 18.11
N LEU A 112 5.87 6.45 18.04
CA LEU A 112 5.14 7.30 17.09
C LEU A 112 5.42 6.90 15.64
N THR A 113 6.68 6.63 15.31
CA THR A 113 7.09 6.19 13.97
C THR A 113 6.36 4.89 13.59
N PHE A 114 6.31 3.90 14.48
CA PHE A 114 5.55 2.66 14.24
C PHE A 114 4.06 2.90 14.06
N LEU A 115 3.41 3.63 14.97
CA LEU A 115 1.96 3.84 14.92
C LEU A 115 1.53 4.64 13.69
N ILE A 116 2.24 5.71 13.35
CA ILE A 116 1.95 6.50 12.14
C ILE A 116 2.18 5.64 10.89
N HIS A 117 3.23 4.82 10.88
CA HIS A 117 3.51 3.91 9.79
C HIS A 117 2.40 2.86 9.60
N TYR A 118 1.94 2.23 10.68
CA TYR A 118 0.83 1.28 10.66
C TYR A 118 -0.49 1.92 10.24
N TYR A 119 -0.78 3.11 10.77
CA TYR A 119 -1.95 3.89 10.38
C TYR A 119 -1.98 4.20 8.88
N ARG A 120 -0.83 4.54 8.30
CA ARG A 120 -0.71 4.83 6.87
C ARG A 120 -0.84 3.59 6.00
N ILE A 121 -0.30 2.45 6.42
CA ILE A 121 -0.40 1.18 5.67
C ILE A 121 -1.84 0.65 5.68
N MET A 122 -2.53 0.76 6.80
CA MET A 122 -3.83 0.09 7.04
C MET A 122 -5.02 1.03 6.85
N SER A 123 -4.92 2.04 5.98
CA SER A 123 -5.89 3.13 5.82
C SER A 123 -7.32 2.71 5.44
N VAL A 124 -7.54 1.42 5.15
CA VAL A 124 -8.78 0.82 4.62
C VAL A 124 -9.53 -0.04 5.67
N SER A 125 -8.98 -0.25 6.87
CA SER A 125 -9.56 -1.17 7.87
C SER A 125 -10.29 -0.47 9.02
N ASN A 126 -11.32 -1.12 9.57
CA ASN A 126 -12.07 -0.71 10.78
C ASN A 126 -11.20 -0.54 12.05
N MET A 127 -9.90 -0.87 11.99
CA MET A 127 -8.94 -0.75 13.09
C MET A 127 -8.35 0.67 13.25
N ARG A 128 -8.73 1.64 12.42
CA ARG A 128 -8.23 3.03 12.48
C ARG A 128 -8.36 3.67 13.87
N TRP A 129 -9.45 3.40 14.57
CA TRP A 129 -9.70 3.89 15.93
C TRP A 129 -8.79 3.27 16.98
N LEU A 130 -8.42 1.99 16.80
CA LEU A 130 -7.45 1.32 17.67
C LEU A 130 -6.07 1.99 17.56
N TYR A 131 -5.62 2.30 16.35
CA TYR A 131 -4.35 3.00 16.12
C TYR A 131 -4.37 4.43 16.69
N LEU A 132 -5.47 5.17 16.50
CA LEU A 132 -5.64 6.52 17.07
C LEU A 132 -5.69 6.49 18.60
N GLY A 133 -6.38 5.51 19.20
CA GLY A 133 -6.42 5.30 20.64
C GLY A 133 -5.05 4.99 21.21
N ALA A 134 -4.31 4.07 20.58
CA ALA A 134 -2.93 3.76 20.95
C ALA A 134 -2.00 4.97 20.81
N LEU A 135 -2.16 5.77 19.75
CA LEU A 135 -1.41 7.01 19.56
C LEU A 135 -1.69 8.01 20.68
N GLY A 136 -2.96 8.22 21.02
CA GLY A 136 -3.36 9.09 22.14
C GLY A 136 -2.80 8.62 23.47
N PHE A 137 -2.90 7.32 23.76
CA PHE A 137 -2.35 6.73 24.98
C PHE A 137 -0.84 6.93 25.09
N ILE A 138 -0.08 6.65 24.02
CA ILE A 138 1.38 6.80 24.03
C ILE A 138 1.80 8.25 24.19
N ILE A 139 1.10 9.19 23.55
CA ILE A 139 1.37 10.63 23.73
C ILE A 139 1.12 11.04 25.17
N LEU A 140 -0.01 10.64 25.76
CA LEU A 140 -0.35 10.97 27.15
C LEU A 140 0.67 10.38 28.12
N TRP A 141 1.00 9.11 27.96
CA TRP A 141 1.98 8.40 28.79
C TRP A 141 3.40 8.96 28.66
N SER A 142 3.84 9.28 27.45
CA SER A 142 5.19 9.83 27.25
C SER A 142 5.29 11.27 27.76
N THR A 143 4.19 12.02 27.70
CA THR A 143 4.10 13.35 28.29
C THR A 143 4.18 13.28 29.82
N SER A 144 3.48 12.33 30.46
CA SER A 144 3.56 12.15 31.91
C SER A 144 4.97 11.72 32.37
N GLN A 145 5.63 10.83 31.63
CA GLN A 145 7.02 10.44 31.87
C GLN A 145 7.99 11.62 31.73
N GLY A 146 7.85 12.41 30.65
CA GLY A 146 8.66 13.59 30.45
C GLY A 146 8.53 14.59 31.61
N ILE A 147 7.31 14.87 32.04
CA ILE A 147 7.04 15.70 33.23
C ILE A 147 7.70 15.06 34.48
N GLY A 148 7.54 13.74 34.66
CA GLY A 148 8.16 13.00 35.77
C GLY A 148 9.69 13.16 35.84
N VAL A 149 10.38 13.20 34.70
CA VAL A 149 11.85 13.39 34.65
C VAL A 149 12.26 14.80 35.09
N PHE A 150 11.45 15.84 34.82
CA PHE A 150 11.72 17.21 35.25
C PHE A 150 11.37 17.46 36.72
N PHE A 151 10.30 16.84 37.21
CA PHE A 151 9.78 17.02 38.58
C PHE A 151 10.24 15.92 39.54
N PHE A 152 11.23 15.11 39.15
CA PHE A 152 11.74 14.01 39.94
C PHE A 152 12.30 14.46 41.31
N CYS A 153 12.96 15.62 41.32
CA CYS A 153 13.39 16.33 42.52
C CYS A 153 12.95 17.80 42.43
N THR A 154 12.54 18.38 43.55
CA THR A 154 12.19 19.79 43.67
C THR A 154 13.12 20.48 44.68
N PRO A 155 14.04 21.35 44.24
CA PRO A 155 14.39 21.70 42.85
C PRO A 155 15.18 20.60 42.12
N LEU A 156 15.11 20.56 40.78
CA LEU A 156 15.82 19.56 39.93
C LEU A 156 17.33 19.50 40.21
N GLN A 157 17.93 20.63 40.63
CA GLN A 157 19.34 20.72 41.01
C GLN A 157 19.73 19.76 42.13
N SER A 158 18.79 19.42 43.02
CA SER A 158 18.98 18.47 44.11
C SER A 158 19.27 17.04 43.62
N PHE A 159 19.03 16.74 42.34
CA PHE A 159 19.34 15.43 41.75
C PHE A 159 20.85 15.18 41.63
N TRP A 160 21.63 16.20 41.27
CA TRP A 160 23.08 16.08 41.08
C TRP A 160 23.90 16.84 42.12
N ASP A 161 23.26 17.69 42.93
CA ASP A 161 23.91 18.46 43.98
C ASP A 161 23.26 18.18 45.33
N SER A 162 23.96 17.41 46.18
CA SER A 162 23.52 17.09 47.53
C SER A 162 23.56 18.26 48.49
N ASP A 163 24.27 19.35 48.15
CA ASP A 163 24.41 20.53 49.01
C ASP A 163 23.15 21.42 48.94
N VAL A 164 22.33 21.23 47.90
CA VAL A 164 21.07 21.95 47.72
C VAL A 164 19.96 21.21 48.46
N LYS A 165 19.35 21.86 49.45
CA LYS A 165 18.18 21.32 50.16
C LYS A 165 17.01 21.18 49.21
N GLY A 166 16.65 19.96 48.86
CA GLY A 166 15.50 19.61 48.03
C GLY A 166 14.84 18.33 48.50
N HIS A 167 13.62 18.11 48.02
CA HIS A 167 12.92 16.85 48.22
C HIS A 167 12.87 16.08 46.89
N CYS A 168 13.37 14.84 46.91
CA CYS A 168 13.21 13.89 45.82
C CYS A 168 12.17 12.85 46.19
N LEU A 169 11.48 12.29 45.20
CA LEU A 169 10.50 11.23 45.44
C LEU A 169 11.21 9.98 46.03
N LEU A 170 10.80 9.56 47.24
CA LEU A 170 11.43 8.47 48.00
C LEU A 170 11.26 7.07 47.34
N SER A 171 10.22 6.89 46.52
CA SER A 171 9.88 5.60 45.90
C SER A 171 10.50 5.41 44.51
N GLN A 172 11.76 5.81 44.33
CA GLN A 172 12.44 5.75 43.03
C GLN A 172 12.33 4.35 42.37
N PRO A 173 12.75 3.25 43.02
CA PRO A 173 12.76 1.94 42.36
C PRO A 173 11.37 1.50 41.92
N THR A 174 10.34 1.80 42.72
CA THR A 174 8.94 1.50 42.41
C THR A 174 8.46 2.26 41.18
N MET A 175 8.80 3.54 41.05
CA MET A 175 8.45 4.35 39.87
C MET A 175 9.14 3.83 38.60
N TRP A 176 10.42 3.49 38.68
CA TRP A 176 11.18 2.93 37.57
C TRP A 176 10.64 1.55 37.15
N LEU A 177 10.24 0.72 38.10
CA LEU A 177 9.64 -0.59 37.85
C LEU A 177 8.26 -0.46 37.15
N VAL A 178 7.36 0.39 37.67
CA VAL A 178 6.05 0.63 37.05
C VAL A 178 6.20 1.20 35.64
N SER A 179 7.12 2.15 35.48
CA SER A 179 7.51 2.71 34.19
C SER A 179 7.95 1.61 33.23
N GLY A 180 8.88 0.74 33.66
CA GLY A 180 9.38 -0.39 32.88
C GLY A 180 8.27 -1.36 32.44
N ILE A 181 7.36 -1.72 33.35
CA ILE A 181 6.23 -2.62 33.05
C ILE A 181 5.32 -2.02 31.97
N VAL A 182 4.93 -0.74 32.10
CA VAL A 182 4.08 -0.09 31.08
C VAL A 182 4.82 0.04 29.74
N HIS A 183 6.14 0.28 29.77
CA HIS A 183 6.96 0.27 28.56
C HIS A 183 6.91 -1.09 27.84
N ILE A 184 7.11 -2.19 28.56
CA ILE A 184 7.05 -3.56 28.01
C ILE A 184 5.65 -3.86 27.45
N ILE A 185 4.59 -3.54 28.20
CA ILE A 185 3.20 -3.76 27.76
C ILE A 185 2.89 -2.99 26.48
N THR A 186 3.31 -1.72 26.40
CA THR A 186 3.06 -0.91 25.21
C THR A 186 3.84 -1.40 24.00
N ASP A 187 5.07 -1.89 24.17
CA ASP A 187 5.86 -2.48 23.08
C ASP A 187 5.22 -3.77 22.57
N PHE A 188 4.81 -4.65 23.48
CA PHE A 188 4.08 -5.88 23.14
C PHE A 188 2.78 -5.59 22.38
N ALA A 189 2.01 -4.60 22.82
CA ALA A 189 0.78 -4.19 22.16
C ALA A 189 1.02 -3.69 20.72
N ILE A 190 2.07 -2.88 20.50
CA ILE A 190 2.43 -2.39 19.15
C ILE A 190 2.85 -3.55 18.24
N ILE A 191 3.60 -4.53 18.75
CA ILE A 191 4.05 -5.70 17.99
C ILE A 191 2.86 -6.59 17.59
N ILE A 192 1.90 -6.80 18.49
CA ILE A 192 0.74 -7.66 18.20
C ILE A 192 -0.26 -7.01 17.25
N MET A 193 -0.42 -5.69 17.31
CA MET A 193 -1.45 -4.96 16.58
C MET A 193 -1.57 -5.31 15.08
N PRO A 194 -0.48 -5.43 14.29
CA PRO A 194 -0.57 -5.82 12.88
C PRO A 194 -0.73 -7.33 12.64
N LEU A 195 -0.46 -8.23 13.60
CA LEU A 195 -0.46 -9.68 13.40
C LEU A 195 -1.79 -10.25 12.88
N PRO A 196 -2.96 -9.90 13.45
CA PRO A 196 -4.24 -10.45 12.98
C PRO A 196 -4.53 -10.09 11.51
N ILE A 197 -4.08 -8.92 11.06
CA ILE A 197 -4.27 -8.47 9.68
C ILE A 197 -3.32 -9.25 8.76
N VAL A 198 -2.06 -9.38 9.17
CA VAL A 198 -1.05 -10.11 8.41
C VAL A 198 -1.41 -11.58 8.24
N TRP A 199 -1.96 -12.23 9.26
CA TRP A 199 -2.31 -13.65 9.20
C TRP A 199 -3.50 -13.96 8.29
N ARG A 200 -4.39 -12.98 8.07
CA ARG A 200 -5.50 -13.10 7.11
C ARG A 200 -5.07 -12.82 5.67
N LEU A 201 -3.88 -12.26 5.45
CA LEU A 201 -3.41 -11.89 4.13
C LEU A 201 -2.58 -13.03 3.52
N GLN A 202 -3.08 -13.63 2.44
CA GLN A 202 -2.35 -14.67 1.71
C GLN A 202 -1.17 -14.05 0.94
N LEU A 203 0.01 -14.03 1.57
CA LEU A 203 1.23 -13.48 1.00
C LEU A 203 2.15 -14.58 0.42
N PRO A 204 2.85 -14.31 -0.69
CA PRO A 204 3.85 -15.23 -1.23
C PRO A 204 5.00 -15.43 -0.23
N LEU A 205 5.62 -16.60 -0.25
CA LEU A 205 6.60 -17.06 0.76
C LEU A 205 7.73 -16.04 1.03
N SER A 206 8.23 -15.36 -0.01
CA SER A 206 9.27 -14.34 0.11
C SER A 206 8.84 -13.13 0.96
N GLN A 207 7.58 -12.72 0.86
CA GLN A 207 7.02 -11.64 1.67
C GLN A 207 6.71 -12.11 3.08
N LYS A 208 6.33 -13.39 3.25
CA LYS A 208 6.08 -14.00 4.55
C LYS A 208 7.36 -14.08 5.38
N ILE A 209 8.48 -14.55 4.79
CA ILE A 209 9.79 -14.61 5.47
C ILE A 209 10.25 -13.23 5.94
N TYR A 210 10.15 -12.22 5.07
CA TYR A 210 10.52 -10.85 5.40
C TYR A 210 9.70 -10.28 6.57
N LEU A 211 8.39 -10.53 6.55
CA LEU A 211 7.48 -10.05 7.57
C LEU A 211 7.71 -10.76 8.91
N THR A 212 7.97 -12.08 8.89
CA THR A 212 8.43 -12.84 10.05
C THR A 212 9.75 -12.30 10.60
N GLY A 213 10.68 -11.86 9.74
CA GLY A 213 11.93 -11.23 10.16
C GLY A 213 11.72 -9.91 10.92
N ILE A 214 10.78 -9.07 10.47
CA ILE A 214 10.40 -7.83 11.16
C ILE A 214 9.78 -8.15 12.53
N PHE A 215 8.84 -9.11 12.59
CA PHE A 215 8.24 -9.55 13.84
C PHE A 215 9.29 -10.15 14.80
N GLY A 216 10.22 -10.95 14.27
CA GLY A 216 11.33 -11.51 15.03
C GLY A 216 12.22 -10.43 15.64
N LEU A 217 12.56 -9.39 14.87
CA LEU A 217 13.32 -8.26 15.37
C LEU A 217 12.55 -7.48 16.45
N GLY A 218 11.23 -7.31 16.30
CA GLY A 218 10.37 -6.73 17.34
C GLY A 218 10.32 -7.58 18.63
N THR A 219 10.29 -8.91 18.52
CA THR A 219 10.38 -9.77 19.70
C THR A 219 11.74 -9.71 20.37
N LEU A 220 12.82 -9.53 19.60
CA LEU A 220 14.16 -9.31 20.13
C LEU A 220 14.24 -7.99 20.92
N THR A 221 13.64 -6.91 20.42
CA THR A 221 13.63 -5.62 21.14
C THR A 221 12.90 -5.74 22.48
N LEU A 222 11.79 -6.50 22.51
CA LEU A 222 11.05 -6.78 23.74
C LEU A 222 11.87 -7.61 24.73
N ALA A 223 12.60 -8.63 24.26
CA ALA A 223 13.49 -9.43 25.10
C ALA A 223 14.62 -8.57 25.72
N ILE A 224 15.19 -7.64 24.95
CA ILE A 224 16.19 -6.69 25.43
C ILE A 224 15.61 -5.81 26.55
N ALA A 225 14.40 -5.28 26.36
CA ALA A 225 13.72 -4.46 27.37
C ALA A 225 13.48 -5.23 28.69
N ILE A 226 13.11 -6.52 28.61
CA ILE A 226 12.92 -7.38 29.79
C ILE A 226 14.26 -7.62 30.52
N LEU A 227 15.33 -7.93 29.78
CA LEU A 227 16.66 -8.13 30.36
C LEU A 227 17.18 -6.88 31.06
N ARG A 228 16.82 -5.68 30.57
CA ARG A 228 17.20 -4.41 31.19
C ARG A 228 16.62 -4.22 32.59
N VAL A 229 15.40 -4.72 32.86
CA VAL A 229 14.73 -4.53 34.18
C VAL A 229 15.56 -5.13 35.32
N GLN A 230 16.36 -6.16 35.07
CA GLN A 230 17.23 -6.78 36.07
C GLN A 230 18.36 -5.87 36.55
N TRP A 231 18.69 -4.81 35.79
CA TRP A 231 19.76 -3.87 36.09
C TRP A 231 19.25 -2.55 36.69
N LEU A 232 17.95 -2.47 37.01
CA LEU A 232 17.35 -1.30 37.65
C LEU A 232 17.51 -1.29 39.17
N ASP A 233 17.93 -2.39 39.79
CA ASP A 233 18.17 -2.44 41.23
C ASP A 233 19.40 -1.59 41.61
N PRO A 234 19.31 -0.76 42.67
CA PRO A 234 20.41 0.09 43.10
C PRO A 234 21.53 -0.76 43.70
N VAL A 235 22.50 -1.14 42.87
CA VAL A 235 23.71 -1.83 43.31
C VAL A 235 24.68 -0.81 43.91
N ALA A 236 25.43 -1.21 44.95
CA ALA A 236 26.37 -0.37 45.70
C ALA A 236 27.46 0.34 44.86
N ASP A 237 27.66 -0.07 43.59
CA ASP A 237 28.61 0.54 42.66
C ASP A 237 27.94 0.97 41.35
N MET A 238 27.15 2.03 41.45
CA MET A 238 26.28 2.49 40.35
C MET A 238 27.08 2.84 39.09
N THR A 239 28.24 3.48 39.20
CA THR A 239 29.04 3.91 38.03
C THR A 239 29.70 2.75 37.27
N TRP A 240 29.99 1.65 37.97
CA TRP A 240 30.53 0.42 37.37
C TRP A 240 29.47 -0.39 36.63
N TRP A 241 28.31 -0.60 37.26
CA TRP A 241 27.23 -1.43 36.69
C TRP A 241 26.40 -0.70 35.64
N ASN A 242 26.30 0.64 35.73
CA ASN A 242 25.57 1.45 34.75
C ASN A 242 26.15 1.33 33.32
N VAL A 243 27.40 0.89 33.15
CA VAL A 243 27.98 0.55 31.83
C VAL A 243 27.11 -0.46 31.08
N THR A 244 26.71 -1.54 31.77
CA THR A 244 25.90 -2.60 31.17
C THR A 244 24.48 -2.08 30.90
N ALA A 245 23.89 -1.36 31.84
CA ALA A 245 22.54 -0.79 31.70
C ALA A 245 22.45 0.24 30.55
N ALA A 246 23.44 1.13 30.42
CA ALA A 246 23.52 2.11 29.35
C ALA A 246 23.69 1.43 27.97
N SER A 247 24.51 0.38 27.89
CA SER A 247 24.71 -0.39 26.66
C SER A 247 23.42 -1.07 26.20
N TRP A 248 22.69 -1.70 27.12
CA TRP A 248 21.38 -2.28 26.82
C TRP A 248 20.34 -1.23 26.43
N SER A 249 20.34 -0.07 27.08
CA SER A 249 19.43 1.04 26.74
C SER A 249 19.68 1.57 25.32
N MET A 250 20.96 1.66 24.90
CA MET A 250 21.32 2.00 23.52
C MET A 250 20.89 0.90 22.54
N ALA A 251 21.11 -0.37 22.89
CA ALA A 251 20.69 -1.49 22.05
C ALA A 251 19.17 -1.54 21.86
N GLU A 252 18.38 -1.22 22.90
CA GLU A 252 16.93 -1.13 22.87
C GLU A 252 16.44 -0.06 21.88
N ILE A 253 16.89 1.19 22.02
CA ILE A 253 16.44 2.27 21.13
C ILE A 253 16.92 2.07 19.68
N VAL A 254 18.13 1.53 19.48
CA VAL A 254 18.67 1.30 18.12
C VAL A 254 18.01 0.10 17.45
N SER A 255 17.73 -0.98 18.17
CA SER A 255 16.96 -2.10 17.63
C SER A 255 15.51 -1.69 17.31
N GLY A 256 14.90 -0.85 18.15
CA GLY A 256 13.56 -0.29 17.92
C GLY A 256 13.46 0.54 16.64
N ILE A 257 14.37 1.51 16.44
CA ILE A 257 14.37 2.32 15.21
C ILE A 257 14.73 1.49 13.97
N THR A 258 15.62 0.49 14.12
CA THR A 258 15.98 -0.45 13.05
C THR A 258 14.75 -1.21 12.58
N CYS A 259 14.00 -1.78 13.53
CA CYS A 259 12.73 -2.47 13.26
C CYS A 259 11.69 -1.55 12.59
N ALA A 260 11.60 -0.29 13.03
CA ALA A 260 10.72 0.70 12.42
C ALA A 260 11.10 1.05 10.96
N CYS A 261 12.40 0.99 10.62
CA CYS A 261 12.91 1.28 9.29
C CYS A 261 12.71 0.11 8.30
N LEU A 262 12.80 -1.13 8.78
CA LEU A 262 12.74 -2.32 7.93
C LEU A 262 11.59 -2.30 6.92
N PRO A 263 10.30 -2.10 7.29
CA PRO A 263 9.18 -2.12 6.34
C PRO A 263 9.36 -1.28 5.07
N THR A 264 10.14 -0.19 5.14
CA THR A 264 10.40 0.70 4.01
C THR A 264 11.40 0.13 2.98
N PHE A 265 12.16 -0.89 3.33
CA PHE A 265 13.23 -1.46 2.50
C PHE A 265 12.77 -2.58 1.56
N LYS A 266 11.53 -3.06 1.68
CA LYS A 266 10.91 -4.06 0.78
C LYS A 266 11.24 -3.82 -0.71
N PRO A 267 11.13 -2.60 -1.28
CA PRO A 267 11.63 -2.28 -2.62
C PRO A 267 13.09 -2.62 -2.92
N LEU A 268 13.99 -2.24 -2.02
CA LEU A 268 15.43 -2.38 -2.23
C LEU A 268 15.81 -3.85 -2.32
N LEU A 269 15.17 -4.71 -1.51
CA LEU A 269 15.43 -6.14 -1.52
C LEU A 269 14.99 -6.80 -2.83
N VAL A 270 13.89 -6.33 -3.44
CA VAL A 270 13.48 -6.77 -4.79
C VAL A 270 14.49 -6.27 -5.84
N GLY A 271 14.94 -5.02 -5.73
CA GLY A 271 15.97 -4.47 -6.60
C GLY A 271 17.31 -5.23 -6.51
N ILE A 272 17.76 -5.54 -5.29
CA ILE A 272 19.00 -6.29 -5.03
C ILE A 272 18.88 -7.73 -5.52
N LYS A 273 17.73 -8.40 -5.31
CA LYS A 273 17.50 -9.74 -5.85
C LYS A 273 17.58 -9.74 -7.38
N ASN A 274 16.97 -8.75 -8.03
CA ASN A 274 17.00 -8.63 -9.49
C ASN A 274 18.40 -8.28 -10.01
N TRP A 275 19.16 -7.48 -9.26
CA TRP A 275 20.57 -7.17 -9.56
C TRP A 275 21.47 -8.40 -9.38
N LEU A 276 21.30 -9.15 -8.29
CA LEU A 276 22.04 -10.40 -8.03
C LEU A 276 21.72 -11.47 -9.08
N HIS A 277 20.46 -11.63 -9.50
CA HIS A 277 20.11 -12.53 -10.60
C HIS A 277 20.71 -12.08 -11.94
N ARG A 278 20.68 -10.77 -12.24
CA ARG A 278 21.34 -10.24 -13.45
C ARG A 278 22.86 -10.43 -13.44
N SER A 279 23.48 -10.47 -12.26
CA SER A 279 24.91 -10.74 -12.13
C SER A 279 25.24 -12.24 -12.29
N ASN A 280 24.24 -13.13 -12.26
CA ASN A 280 24.40 -14.57 -12.41
C ASN A 280 24.05 -15.10 -13.82
N ASP A 281 23.29 -14.33 -14.61
CA ASP A 281 22.98 -14.61 -16.03
C ASP A 281 24.00 -13.98 -17.00
N GLY A 282 25.16 -13.56 -16.48
CA GLY A 282 26.25 -12.95 -17.25
C GLY A 282 27.24 -13.94 -17.83
N ASP A 283 26.78 -15.02 -18.49
CA ASP A 283 27.60 -15.73 -19.47
C ASP A 283 26.70 -16.51 -20.46
N SER A 284 26.96 -16.38 -21.75
CA SER A 284 26.19 -16.96 -22.89
C SER A 284 24.98 -16.15 -23.39
N THR A 285 25.23 -15.04 -24.09
CA THR A 285 24.41 -14.73 -25.27
C THR A 285 25.33 -14.25 -26.38
N ILE A 286 25.65 -15.18 -27.27
CA ILE A 286 26.30 -14.91 -28.55
C ILE A 286 25.33 -14.01 -29.34
N CYS A 287 25.73 -12.76 -29.57
CA CYS A 287 25.08 -11.87 -30.51
C CYS A 287 25.33 -12.43 -31.93
N LEU A 288 24.31 -13.03 -32.56
CA LEU A 288 24.33 -13.17 -34.01
C LEU A 288 24.05 -11.79 -34.62
N GLN A 289 25.09 -11.30 -35.27
CA GLN A 289 25.15 -10.03 -35.97
C GLN A 289 24.32 -10.13 -37.25
N ASP A 290 23.27 -9.31 -37.33
CA ASP A 290 22.48 -9.12 -38.55
C ASP A 290 23.31 -8.24 -39.50
N GLN A 291 23.78 -8.84 -40.60
CA GLN A 291 24.33 -8.10 -41.74
C GLN A 291 23.19 -7.84 -42.72
N GLY A 292 22.93 -6.56 -42.97
CA GLY A 292 21.96 -6.13 -43.97
C GLY A 292 22.32 -6.57 -45.38
N ALA A 293 21.28 -6.68 -46.21
CA ALA A 293 21.39 -6.62 -47.65
C ALA A 293 20.13 -5.98 -48.23
N ASP A 294 20.39 -4.96 -49.03
CA ASP A 294 19.45 -4.17 -49.81
C ASP A 294 18.67 -5.00 -50.84
N GLY A 295 17.44 -4.53 -51.10
CA GLY A 295 16.78 -4.47 -52.41
C GLY A 295 16.64 -5.73 -53.27
N LEU A 296 15.40 -6.06 -53.65
CA LEU A 296 15.02 -6.21 -55.06
C LEU A 296 13.52 -6.41 -55.23
N THR A 297 13.01 -5.62 -56.17
CA THR A 297 11.76 -5.69 -56.94
C THR A 297 11.29 -7.10 -57.34
N GLY A 298 9.97 -7.30 -57.47
CA GLY A 298 9.46 -8.38 -58.31
C GLY A 298 8.04 -8.84 -58.01
N SER A 299 7.07 -8.24 -58.69
CA SER A 299 5.70 -8.71 -58.92
C SER A 299 5.61 -10.16 -59.44
N THR A 300 4.63 -10.96 -58.99
CA THR A 300 3.80 -11.80 -59.90
C THR A 300 2.46 -12.20 -59.26
N LEU A 301 1.39 -11.98 -60.02
CA LEU A 301 0.05 -12.57 -59.90
C LEU A 301 0.07 -14.09 -60.16
N ALA A 302 -0.75 -14.87 -59.46
CA ALA A 302 -1.47 -16.00 -60.07
C ALA A 302 -2.70 -16.38 -59.24
N ALA A 303 -3.86 -16.28 -59.89
CA ALA A 303 -5.14 -16.78 -59.45
C ALA A 303 -5.19 -18.32 -59.58
N PHE A 304 -6.03 -18.97 -58.77
CA PHE A 304 -6.66 -20.24 -59.11
C PHE A 304 -8.11 -20.22 -58.64
N GLU A 305 -9.03 -20.19 -59.60
CA GLU A 305 -10.44 -20.55 -59.43
C GLU A 305 -10.61 -22.07 -59.38
N GLY A 306 -11.65 -22.52 -58.68
CA GLY A 306 -12.17 -23.89 -58.75
C GLY A 306 -13.52 -24.02 -58.05
N HIS A 307 -14.60 -24.01 -58.84
CA HIS A 307 -15.97 -24.46 -58.51
C HIS A 307 -15.98 -25.89 -57.92
N GLY A 308 -16.99 -26.42 -57.22
CA GLY A 308 -18.38 -26.07 -56.91
C GLY A 308 -19.06 -27.34 -56.34
N GLY A 309 -20.21 -27.22 -55.67
CA GLY A 309 -20.95 -28.40 -55.19
C GLY A 309 -22.09 -28.09 -54.22
N VAL A 310 -23.32 -28.10 -54.74
CA VAL A 310 -24.59 -27.90 -54.03
C VAL A 310 -24.99 -29.17 -53.27
N GLY A 311 -25.45 -29.01 -52.03
CA GLY A 311 -26.12 -30.04 -51.24
C GLY A 311 -27.19 -29.41 -50.35
N THR A 312 -28.45 -29.65 -50.68
CA THR A 312 -29.67 -29.18 -50.00
C THR A 312 -30.07 -30.11 -48.85
N GLY A 313 -30.32 -29.54 -47.67
CA GLY A 313 -30.90 -30.18 -46.48
C GLY A 313 -31.22 -29.11 -45.43
N PRO A 314 -32.28 -29.27 -44.61
CA PRO A 314 -32.97 -28.15 -43.98
C PRO A 314 -32.10 -27.48 -42.92
N LYS A 315 -31.71 -26.23 -43.16
CA LYS A 315 -31.03 -25.41 -42.15
C LYS A 315 -32.07 -24.94 -41.14
N VAL A 316 -32.15 -25.66 -40.02
CA VAL A 316 -32.80 -25.19 -38.80
C VAL A 316 -32.08 -23.90 -38.40
N ALA A 317 -32.81 -22.78 -38.47
CA ALA A 317 -32.29 -21.47 -38.15
C ALA A 317 -32.30 -21.28 -36.63
N THR A 318 -31.22 -21.63 -35.95
CA THR A 318 -31.01 -21.22 -34.56
C THR A 318 -30.56 -19.76 -34.56
N ARG A 319 -31.52 -18.85 -34.39
CA ARG A 319 -31.27 -17.41 -34.26
C ARG A 319 -30.60 -17.16 -32.91
N ILE A 320 -29.33 -16.83 -32.96
CA ILE A 320 -28.59 -16.32 -31.80
C ILE A 320 -28.75 -14.80 -31.78
N SER A 321 -29.49 -14.29 -30.79
CA SER A 321 -29.59 -12.86 -30.50
C SER A 321 -28.20 -12.27 -30.20
N MET A 322 -28.01 -11.00 -30.55
CA MET A 322 -26.69 -10.43 -30.82
C MET A 322 -25.85 -10.19 -29.55
N TYR A 323 -24.97 -11.13 -29.23
CA TYR A 323 -23.92 -10.95 -28.22
C TYR A 323 -22.81 -10.02 -28.73
N GLY A 324 -22.33 -9.19 -27.83
CA GLY A 324 -20.98 -8.65 -27.87
C GLY A 324 -20.26 -9.27 -26.69
N THR A 325 -18.96 -9.13 -26.66
CA THR A 325 -18.13 -9.74 -25.62
C THR A 325 -16.94 -8.85 -25.41
N GLN A 326 -17.05 -7.96 -24.43
CA GLN A 326 -15.89 -7.17 -24.02
C GLN A 326 -15.89 -6.90 -22.53
N THR A 327 -15.08 -7.69 -21.81
CA THR A 327 -14.60 -7.32 -20.49
C THR A 327 -13.17 -6.80 -20.57
N SER A 328 -13.01 -5.47 -20.57
CA SER A 328 -11.70 -4.83 -20.40
C SER A 328 -11.62 -4.04 -19.12
N ILE A 329 -10.46 -4.14 -18.46
CA ILE A 329 -10.06 -3.27 -17.36
C ILE A 329 -8.78 -2.58 -17.82
N SER A 330 -8.90 -1.41 -18.44
CA SER A 330 -7.73 -0.63 -18.83
C SER A 330 -7.05 -0.03 -17.60
N ALA A 331 -5.76 -0.29 -17.39
CA ALA A 331 -4.93 0.40 -16.40
C ALA A 331 -4.21 1.58 -17.06
N TYR A 332 -4.52 2.81 -16.64
CA TYR A 332 -3.85 4.01 -17.15
C TYR A 332 -2.35 4.02 -16.76
N GLN A 333 -1.46 3.85 -17.74
CA GLN A 333 -0.04 4.20 -17.61
C GLN A 333 0.16 5.63 -18.14
N GLY A 334 0.52 6.55 -17.24
CA GLY A 334 0.76 7.96 -17.58
C GLY A 334 1.90 8.09 -18.60
N GLY A 335 1.54 8.51 -19.81
CA GLY A 335 2.48 8.83 -20.88
C GLY A 335 3.26 10.11 -20.57
N ASN A 336 4.57 9.96 -20.57
CA ASN A 336 5.58 11.01 -20.44
C ASN A 336 5.44 12.02 -21.61
N LYS A 337 5.08 13.28 -21.34
CA LYS A 337 5.13 14.34 -22.36
C LYS A 337 6.39 15.17 -22.18
N SER A 338 7.36 14.93 -23.07
CA SER A 338 8.51 15.78 -23.30
C SER A 338 8.11 17.11 -23.95
N ASN A 339 8.72 18.20 -23.47
CA ASN A 339 9.07 19.44 -24.18
C ASN A 339 8.08 20.03 -25.19
N LYS A 340 7.39 21.10 -24.77
CA LYS A 340 7.31 22.35 -25.56
C LYS A 340 7.33 23.55 -24.60
N LYS A 341 8.36 24.40 -24.73
CA LYS A 341 8.43 25.74 -24.14
C LYS A 341 7.25 26.58 -24.67
N PRO A 342 6.73 27.50 -23.83
CA PRO A 342 6.72 28.87 -24.31
C PRO A 342 7.32 29.83 -23.29
N THR A 343 8.13 30.72 -23.85
CA THR A 343 8.77 31.88 -23.24
C THR A 343 7.72 32.87 -22.73
N GLN A 344 7.69 33.17 -21.43
CA GLN A 344 7.14 34.42 -20.91
C GLN A 344 8.01 34.96 -19.76
N THR A 345 8.76 36.01 -20.11
CA THR A 345 9.07 37.23 -19.35
C THR A 345 9.10 37.17 -17.82
N ILE A 346 10.32 37.33 -17.30
CA ILE A 346 10.65 37.60 -15.89
C ILE A 346 10.44 39.10 -15.60
N SER A 347 9.77 39.41 -14.49
CA SER A 347 10.00 40.62 -13.69
C SER A 347 9.78 40.28 -12.20
N PRO A 348 10.59 40.82 -11.27
CA PRO A 348 10.88 40.15 -10.00
C PRO A 348 10.02 40.68 -8.85
N ARG A 349 9.62 39.80 -7.91
CA ARG A 349 9.22 40.27 -6.58
C ARG A 349 9.48 39.25 -5.46
N ASN A 350 10.43 39.66 -4.62
CA ASN A 350 10.65 39.36 -3.20
C ASN A 350 10.93 37.91 -2.76
N ARG A 351 12.22 37.67 -2.50
CA ARG A 351 12.69 36.83 -1.38
C ARG A 351 12.06 37.34 -0.08
N ARG A 352 11.41 36.46 0.68
CA ARG A 352 11.33 36.61 2.13
C ARG A 352 11.90 35.37 2.81
N ASN A 353 12.82 35.70 3.70
CA ASN A 353 13.66 34.88 4.54
C ASN A 353 12.95 33.73 5.25
N PHE A 354 13.62 32.58 5.22
CA PHE A 354 13.45 31.47 6.15
C PHE A 354 13.88 31.96 7.55
N SER A 355 12.95 32.02 8.50
CA SER A 355 13.29 32.16 9.93
C SER A 355 12.27 31.38 10.76
N GLY A 356 12.79 30.72 11.79
CA GLY A 356 12.18 29.59 12.48
C GLY A 356 10.88 29.89 13.22
N SER A 357 9.91 28.98 13.06
CA SER A 357 8.80 28.76 14.00
C SER A 357 8.08 27.44 13.67
N LEU A 358 8.81 26.32 13.64
CA LEU A 358 8.24 25.00 13.33
C LEU A 358 7.72 24.24 14.56
N LEU A 359 8.17 24.58 15.78
CA LEU A 359 7.71 23.92 17.02
C LEU A 359 6.41 24.50 17.60
N ARG A 360 6.11 25.79 17.36
CA ARG A 360 4.89 26.41 17.89
C ARG A 360 3.64 26.06 17.08
N HIS A 361 3.75 25.89 15.77
CA HIS A 361 2.62 25.48 14.94
C HIS A 361 2.22 24.02 15.15
N PHE A 362 3.16 23.14 15.54
CA PHE A 362 2.86 21.73 15.81
C PHE A 362 1.94 21.55 17.03
N TRP A 363 2.22 22.27 18.14
CA TRP A 363 1.40 22.21 19.35
C TRP A 363 0.06 22.95 19.22
N LEU A 364 0.02 24.06 18.49
CA LEU A 364 -1.22 24.79 18.22
C LEU A 364 -2.16 24.02 17.27
N HIS A 365 -1.65 23.34 16.23
CA HIS A 365 -2.50 22.50 15.39
C HIS A 365 -3.07 21.31 16.15
N LEU A 366 -2.26 20.67 17.02
CA LEU A 366 -2.70 19.54 17.85
C LEU A 366 -3.77 19.96 18.88
N LEU A 367 -3.56 21.10 19.56
CA LEU A 367 -4.53 21.66 20.51
C LEU A 367 -5.79 22.18 19.82
N LEU A 368 -5.71 22.69 18.58
CA LEU A 368 -6.88 23.09 17.80
C LEU A 368 -7.69 21.88 17.30
N THR A 369 -7.04 20.76 16.94
CA THR A 369 -7.74 19.50 16.67
C THR A 369 -8.42 18.89 17.91
N VAL A 370 -7.84 19.06 19.10
CA VAL A 370 -8.44 18.58 20.37
C VAL A 370 -9.54 19.52 20.88
N ARG A 371 -9.45 20.84 20.65
CA ARG A 371 -10.47 21.81 21.08
C ARG A 371 -11.71 21.84 20.19
N SER A 372 -11.62 21.29 18.97
CA SER A 372 -12.77 20.97 18.10
C SER A 372 -13.50 19.67 18.53
N SER A 373 -13.19 19.10 19.70
CA SER A 373 -13.81 17.86 20.20
C SER A 373 -15.07 18.05 21.06
N LYS A 374 -15.54 19.29 21.31
CA LYS A 374 -16.68 19.53 22.22
C LYS A 374 -18.05 19.63 21.55
N ASN A 375 -18.14 19.56 20.21
CA ASN A 375 -19.41 19.66 19.47
C ASN A 375 -19.63 18.52 18.45
N ILE A 376 -18.99 17.36 18.61
CA ILE A 376 -19.19 16.22 17.68
C ILE A 376 -19.64 14.99 18.47
N SER A 377 -20.69 15.16 19.27
CA SER A 377 -21.47 14.05 19.85
C SER A 377 -22.68 13.67 18.99
N ALA A 378 -22.83 14.28 17.80
CA ALA A 378 -23.99 14.11 16.92
C ALA A 378 -23.65 13.69 15.46
N VAL A 379 -22.38 13.44 15.13
CA VAL A 379 -21.99 12.86 13.82
C VAL A 379 -21.53 11.42 14.03
N TYR A 380 -22.36 10.68 14.75
CA TYR A 380 -22.34 9.23 14.84
C TYR A 380 -23.26 8.71 13.73
N TYR A 381 -22.71 8.36 12.57
CA TYR A 381 -23.22 7.27 11.73
C TYR A 381 -22.14 6.92 10.70
N ALA A 382 -21.97 5.62 10.46
CA ALA A 382 -20.87 4.99 9.74
C ALA A 382 -20.48 5.68 8.43
N LYS A 383 -19.21 6.05 8.26
CA LYS A 383 -18.65 6.29 6.92
C LYS A 383 -18.14 4.96 6.35
N SER A 384 -19.11 4.06 6.16
CA SER A 384 -19.01 2.85 5.34
C SER A 384 -18.72 3.25 3.90
N MET A 385 -18.16 2.35 3.08
CA MET A 385 -18.10 2.53 1.63
C MET A 385 -19.47 2.98 1.11
N THR A 386 -19.54 4.19 0.57
CA THR A 386 -20.72 4.80 -0.07
C THR A 386 -20.89 4.33 -1.52
N ILE A 387 -20.33 3.16 -1.86
CA ILE A 387 -20.51 2.58 -3.19
C ILE A 387 -21.59 1.51 -3.08
N ARG A 388 -22.76 1.79 -3.66
CA ARG A 388 -23.87 0.83 -3.75
C ARG A 388 -23.99 0.30 -5.17
N LEU A 389 -24.36 -0.97 -5.30
CA LEU A 389 -24.73 -1.57 -6.58
C LEU A 389 -26.24 -1.47 -6.74
N VAL A 390 -26.69 -1.01 -7.90
CA VAL A 390 -28.12 -0.89 -8.23
C VAL A 390 -28.31 -1.42 -9.65
N GLU A 391 -29.44 -2.05 -9.92
CA GLU A 391 -29.83 -2.34 -11.31
C GLU A 391 -30.04 -1.03 -12.07
N ALA A 392 -29.55 -0.98 -13.31
CA ALA A 392 -29.61 0.21 -14.12
C ALA A 392 -31.05 0.46 -14.59
N SER A 393 -31.52 1.69 -14.44
CA SER A 393 -32.68 2.26 -15.14
C SER A 393 -32.23 3.13 -16.34
N GLU A 394 -33.18 3.56 -17.18
CA GLU A 394 -32.89 4.36 -18.40
C GLU A 394 -32.11 5.65 -18.11
N GLU A 395 -32.30 6.26 -16.92
CA GLU A 395 -31.56 7.46 -16.47
C GLU A 395 -30.05 7.24 -16.35
N HIS A 396 -29.61 5.98 -16.15
CA HIS A 396 -28.19 5.64 -16.00
C HIS A 396 -27.48 5.46 -17.36
N LEU A 397 -28.23 5.25 -18.45
CA LEU A 397 -27.67 4.93 -19.77
C LEU A 397 -26.64 5.95 -20.28
N PRO A 398 -26.86 7.28 -20.15
CA PRO A 398 -25.86 8.26 -20.56
C PRO A 398 -24.54 8.09 -19.80
N ALA A 399 -24.60 7.88 -18.48
CA ALA A 399 -23.40 7.71 -17.66
C ALA A 399 -22.66 6.39 -17.99
N ILE A 400 -23.40 5.31 -18.21
CA ILE A 400 -22.85 4.02 -18.64
C ILE A 400 -22.13 4.16 -20.00
N ALA A 401 -22.76 4.83 -20.97
CA ALA A 401 -22.17 5.07 -22.28
C ALA A 401 -20.89 5.94 -22.18
N ARG A 402 -20.86 6.97 -21.33
CA ARG A 402 -19.66 7.78 -21.05
C ARG A 402 -18.54 6.95 -20.43
N ILE A 403 -18.86 6.11 -19.43
CA ILE A 403 -17.87 5.24 -18.78
C ILE A 403 -17.33 4.22 -19.77
N ALA A 404 -18.19 3.61 -20.60
CA ALA A 404 -17.76 2.71 -21.65
C ALA A 404 -16.82 3.43 -22.63
N THR A 405 -17.22 4.61 -23.14
CA THR A 405 -16.41 5.48 -24.03
C THR A 405 -15.02 5.75 -23.46
N SER A 406 -14.93 6.14 -22.18
CA SER A 406 -13.65 6.44 -21.53
C SER A 406 -12.82 5.20 -21.15
N ALA A 407 -13.45 4.11 -20.72
CA ALA A 407 -12.75 2.89 -20.32
C ALA A 407 -12.18 2.12 -21.52
N PHE A 408 -12.88 2.16 -22.65
CA PHE A 408 -12.53 1.47 -23.90
C PHE A 408 -12.26 2.50 -25.01
N HIS A 409 -11.35 3.44 -24.74
CA HIS A 409 -10.97 4.46 -25.72
C HIS A 409 -10.02 3.84 -26.77
N PRO A 410 -10.17 4.13 -28.08
CA PRO A 410 -9.27 3.65 -29.14
C PRO A 410 -7.76 3.90 -28.94
N ASN A 411 -7.38 4.85 -28.06
CA ASN A 411 -5.98 5.11 -27.72
C ASN A 411 -5.41 4.08 -26.74
N THR A 412 -6.25 3.47 -25.91
CA THR A 412 -5.86 2.56 -24.84
C THR A 412 -6.31 1.12 -25.10
N ASP A 413 -7.37 0.93 -25.89
CA ASP A 413 -7.95 -0.37 -26.20
C ASP A 413 -7.78 -0.69 -27.69
N ALA A 414 -6.98 -1.73 -27.97
CA ALA A 414 -6.65 -2.14 -29.33
C ALA A 414 -7.88 -2.63 -30.11
N LEU A 415 -8.84 -3.25 -29.43
CA LEU A 415 -10.05 -3.78 -30.05
C LEU A 415 -10.98 -2.63 -30.47
N SER A 416 -11.18 -1.64 -29.58
CA SER A 416 -11.91 -0.41 -29.92
C SER A 416 -11.26 0.35 -31.08
N ARG A 417 -9.93 0.35 -31.19
CA ARG A 417 -9.24 0.96 -32.36
C ARG A 417 -9.58 0.25 -33.67
N ARG A 418 -9.75 -1.07 -33.65
CA ARG A 418 -10.13 -1.87 -34.83
C ARG A 418 -11.60 -1.68 -35.19
N LEU A 419 -12.49 -1.63 -34.20
CA LEU A 419 -13.92 -1.42 -34.42
C LEU A 419 -14.27 0.01 -34.84
N PHE A 420 -13.51 1.00 -34.36
CA PHE A 420 -13.70 2.43 -34.66
C PHE A 420 -12.44 3.02 -35.28
N PRO A 421 -12.09 2.65 -36.52
CA PRO A 421 -10.84 3.05 -37.15
C PRO A 421 -10.84 4.55 -37.50
N PRO A 422 -9.69 5.25 -37.47
CA PRO A 422 -9.62 6.71 -37.64
C PRO A 422 -10.24 7.23 -38.94
N HIS A 423 -10.24 6.44 -40.01
CA HIS A 423 -10.77 6.85 -41.32
C HIS A 423 -12.31 6.86 -41.39
N LEU A 424 -12.99 6.16 -40.48
CA LEU A 424 -14.46 6.19 -40.35
C LEU A 424 -14.94 7.19 -39.29
N GLN A 425 -14.02 7.77 -38.51
CA GLN A 425 -14.39 8.73 -37.49
C GLN A 425 -14.69 10.11 -38.11
N PRO A 426 -15.76 10.80 -37.67
CA PRO A 426 -16.04 12.17 -38.09
C PRO A 426 -14.86 13.08 -37.74
N LYS A 427 -14.43 13.92 -38.68
CA LYS A 427 -13.29 14.85 -38.47
C LYS A 427 -13.56 15.93 -37.43
N ASP A 428 -14.84 16.20 -37.16
CA ASP A 428 -15.30 17.27 -36.26
C ASP A 428 -15.44 16.81 -34.80
N LEU A 429 -15.29 15.51 -34.53
CA LEU A 429 -15.42 14.91 -33.19
C LEU A 429 -14.05 14.43 -32.66
N PRO A 430 -13.77 14.57 -31.35
CA PRO A 430 -12.60 13.98 -30.72
C PRO A 430 -12.54 12.45 -30.90
N ASP A 431 -11.32 11.90 -31.04
CA ASP A 431 -11.11 10.45 -31.24
C ASP A 431 -11.78 9.65 -30.11
N GLY A 432 -12.61 8.68 -30.47
CA GLY A 432 -13.34 7.82 -29.53
C GLY A 432 -14.74 8.30 -29.14
N GLU A 433 -15.10 9.57 -29.32
CA GLU A 433 -16.46 10.06 -29.02
C GLU A 433 -17.51 9.54 -30.01
N ALA A 434 -17.10 9.22 -31.24
CA ALA A 434 -17.99 8.62 -32.24
C ALA A 434 -18.57 7.25 -31.83
N ALA A 435 -17.96 6.59 -30.83
CA ALA A 435 -18.48 5.33 -30.28
C ALA A 435 -19.62 5.54 -29.25
N TYR A 436 -19.86 6.77 -28.79
CA TYR A 436 -20.82 7.06 -27.73
C TYR A 436 -22.25 6.65 -28.11
N ASP A 437 -22.76 7.12 -29.25
CA ASP A 437 -24.14 6.85 -29.69
C ASP A 437 -24.39 5.36 -29.91
N TRP A 438 -23.40 4.67 -30.48
CA TRP A 438 -23.46 3.23 -30.67
C TRP A 438 -23.47 2.48 -29.33
N ARG A 439 -22.61 2.87 -28.39
CA ARG A 439 -22.56 2.28 -27.04
C ARG A 439 -23.85 2.55 -26.28
N PHE A 440 -24.40 3.75 -26.38
CA PHE A 440 -25.67 4.13 -25.78
C PHE A 440 -26.82 3.27 -26.32
N ALA A 441 -26.99 3.21 -27.65
CA ALA A 441 -28.05 2.44 -28.27
C ALA A 441 -27.95 0.94 -27.94
N ARG A 442 -26.73 0.40 -27.85
CA ARG A 442 -26.49 -1.00 -27.50
C ARG A 442 -26.87 -1.28 -26.04
N LYS A 443 -26.50 -0.40 -25.10
CA LYS A 443 -26.87 -0.55 -23.69
C LYS A 443 -28.36 -0.33 -23.44
N ALA A 444 -29.00 0.56 -24.21
CA ALA A 444 -30.46 0.70 -24.21
C ALA A 444 -31.15 -0.59 -24.68
N SER A 445 -30.63 -1.23 -25.74
CA SER A 445 -31.16 -2.52 -26.21
C SER A 445 -30.96 -3.64 -25.19
N SER A 446 -29.79 -3.70 -24.51
CA SER A 446 -29.55 -4.69 -23.45
C SER A 446 -30.46 -4.45 -22.25
N LEU A 447 -30.70 -3.20 -21.85
CA LEU A 447 -31.58 -2.88 -20.73
C LEU A 447 -33.05 -3.27 -20.99
N ALA A 448 -33.46 -3.30 -22.26
CA ALA A 448 -34.81 -3.73 -22.65
C ALA A 448 -34.99 -5.28 -22.66
N SER A 449 -33.91 -6.05 -22.53
CA SER A 449 -33.96 -7.51 -22.50
C SER A 449 -34.26 -8.00 -21.09
N SER A 450 -35.18 -8.97 -20.96
CA SER A 450 -35.48 -9.62 -19.67
C SER A 450 -34.39 -10.57 -19.19
N GLU A 451 -33.46 -10.95 -20.07
CA GLU A 451 -32.37 -11.90 -19.78
C GLU A 451 -31.06 -11.18 -19.45
N SER A 452 -30.98 -9.87 -19.69
CA SER A 452 -29.77 -9.08 -19.50
C SER A 452 -29.88 -8.20 -18.25
N HIS A 453 -28.99 -8.40 -17.30
CA HIS A 453 -28.87 -7.62 -16.07
C HIS A 453 -27.76 -6.58 -16.20
N LEU A 454 -28.16 -5.32 -16.38
CA LEU A 454 -27.24 -4.19 -16.37
C LEU A 454 -27.18 -3.61 -14.95
N VAL A 455 -26.00 -3.63 -14.33
CA VAL A 455 -25.78 -3.22 -12.94
C VAL A 455 -24.80 -2.07 -12.90
N VAL A 456 -25.09 -1.04 -12.09
CA VAL A 456 -24.26 0.15 -11.93
C VAL A 456 -23.73 0.27 -10.51
N ALA A 457 -22.49 0.73 -10.38
CA ALA A 457 -21.89 1.12 -9.12
C ALA A 457 -22.04 2.63 -8.94
N ILE A 458 -22.75 3.03 -7.89
CA ILE A 458 -23.09 4.42 -7.55
C ILE A 458 -22.25 4.85 -6.34
N ASP A 459 -21.48 5.93 -6.48
CA ASP A 459 -20.71 6.56 -5.40
C ASP A 459 -21.46 7.78 -4.86
N ASP A 460 -22.05 7.66 -3.66
CA ASP A 460 -22.87 8.73 -3.05
C ASP A 460 -22.07 9.98 -2.64
N GLU A 461 -20.73 9.94 -2.74
CA GLU A 461 -19.88 11.11 -2.52
C GLU A 461 -19.74 12.01 -3.76
N LYS A 462 -20.13 11.53 -4.94
CA LYS A 462 -20.03 12.28 -6.19
C LYS A 462 -21.33 13.02 -6.52
N GLY A 463 -21.21 14.14 -7.21
CA GLY A 463 -22.36 14.90 -7.72
C GLY A 463 -23.20 14.05 -8.69
N GLN A 464 -24.46 14.43 -8.87
CA GLN A 464 -25.48 13.65 -9.60
C GLN A 464 -25.05 13.24 -11.02
N ASP A 465 -24.25 14.07 -11.71
CA ASP A 465 -23.75 13.78 -13.07
C ASP A 465 -22.60 12.74 -13.14
N ASP A 466 -21.87 12.56 -12.03
CA ASP A 466 -20.69 11.68 -11.90
C ASP A 466 -20.92 10.55 -10.88
N GLN A 467 -22.18 10.37 -10.44
CA GLN A 467 -22.53 9.43 -9.38
C GLN A 467 -22.26 7.98 -9.80
N VAL A 468 -22.47 7.64 -11.07
CA VAL A 468 -22.14 6.32 -11.61
C VAL A 468 -20.63 6.23 -11.84
N VAL A 469 -19.98 5.28 -11.18
CA VAL A 469 -18.52 5.11 -11.20
C VAL A 469 -18.05 3.82 -11.89
N GLY A 470 -18.96 2.90 -12.17
CA GLY A 470 -18.72 1.68 -12.93
C GLY A 470 -20.02 0.97 -13.29
N PHE A 471 -19.95 -0.02 -14.18
CA PHE A 471 -21.08 -0.85 -14.58
C PHE A 471 -20.64 -2.26 -15.00
N SER A 472 -21.56 -3.21 -14.93
CA SER A 472 -21.43 -4.54 -15.53
C SER A 472 -22.70 -4.95 -16.25
N LEU A 473 -22.56 -5.70 -17.33
CA LEU A 473 -23.67 -6.31 -18.07
C LEU A 473 -23.51 -7.82 -18.01
N TRP A 474 -24.51 -8.47 -17.44
CA TRP A 474 -24.61 -9.93 -17.31
C TRP A 474 -25.78 -10.43 -18.12
N ASP A 475 -25.64 -11.60 -18.75
CA ASP A 475 -26.74 -12.32 -19.36
C ASP A 475 -27.02 -13.58 -18.52
N ALA A 476 -28.24 -13.73 -18.06
CA ALA A 476 -28.71 -14.89 -17.31
C ALA A 476 -29.18 -16.00 -18.27
N PRO A 477 -29.05 -17.28 -17.90
CA PRO A 477 -29.64 -18.39 -18.64
C PRO A 477 -31.16 -18.20 -18.81
N PRO A 478 -31.74 -18.36 -20.02
CA PRO A 478 -33.18 -18.25 -20.22
C PRO A 478 -33.96 -19.26 -19.35
N ALA A 479 -34.94 -18.77 -18.58
CA ALA A 479 -35.76 -19.60 -17.69
C ALA A 479 -36.62 -20.64 -18.46
N THR A 480 -37.02 -20.33 -19.70
CA THR A 480 -37.76 -21.24 -20.59
C THR A 480 -37.50 -20.87 -22.05
N GLY A 481 -36.53 -21.51 -22.71
CA GLY A 481 -36.37 -21.60 -24.18
C GLY A 481 -36.88 -20.42 -25.03
N GLY A 482 -36.66 -19.19 -24.57
CA GLY A 482 -37.29 -17.98 -25.10
C GLY A 482 -36.39 -17.38 -26.16
N ASP A 483 -36.95 -17.20 -27.35
CA ASP A 483 -36.27 -16.59 -28.48
C ASP A 483 -36.05 -15.10 -28.16
N SER A 484 -34.83 -14.71 -27.78
CA SER A 484 -34.49 -13.31 -27.59
C SER A 484 -34.60 -12.61 -28.94
N GLY A 485 -35.63 -11.77 -29.08
CA GLY A 485 -35.93 -11.07 -30.33
C GLY A 485 -34.74 -10.25 -30.84
N PRO A 486 -34.62 -10.05 -32.16
CA PRO A 486 -33.48 -9.35 -32.74
C PRO A 486 -33.40 -7.92 -32.18
N SER A 487 -32.25 -7.58 -31.61
CA SER A 487 -31.89 -6.20 -31.31
C SER A 487 -32.01 -5.35 -32.58
N LYS A 488 -32.67 -4.20 -32.50
CA LYS A 488 -32.78 -3.25 -33.62
C LYS A 488 -31.38 -2.98 -34.18
N GLU A 489 -31.21 -3.05 -35.49
CA GLU A 489 -29.93 -2.78 -36.13
C GLU A 489 -29.52 -1.33 -35.86
N ILE A 490 -28.49 -1.13 -35.04
CA ILE A 490 -28.00 0.19 -34.67
C ILE A 490 -27.13 0.70 -35.82
N GLN A 491 -27.61 1.72 -36.54
CA GLN A 491 -26.83 2.37 -37.58
C GLN A 491 -25.77 3.27 -36.94
N CYS A 492 -24.50 2.89 -37.05
CA CYS A 492 -23.36 3.74 -36.69
C CYS A 492 -22.42 3.84 -37.89
N THR A 493 -22.19 5.06 -38.37
CA THR A 493 -21.30 5.34 -39.52
C THR A 493 -19.82 5.21 -39.17
N ALA A 494 -19.46 5.39 -37.89
CA ALA A 494 -18.10 5.28 -37.40
C ALA A 494 -17.65 3.85 -37.06
N LEU A 495 -18.59 2.89 -37.06
CA LEU A 495 -18.31 1.49 -36.78
C LEU A 495 -17.93 0.76 -38.07
N ASP A 496 -16.79 0.06 -38.04
CA ASP A 496 -16.46 -0.91 -39.07
C ASP A 496 -17.36 -2.14 -38.93
N LYS A 497 -18.34 -2.25 -39.84
CA LYS A 497 -19.32 -3.35 -39.84
C LYS A 497 -18.68 -4.70 -40.12
N GLU A 498 -17.63 -4.75 -40.94
CA GLU A 498 -16.94 -5.99 -41.29
C GLU A 498 -16.18 -6.50 -40.08
N ALA A 499 -15.37 -5.64 -39.45
CA ALA A 499 -14.66 -5.97 -38.22
C ALA A 499 -15.61 -6.37 -37.08
N TYR A 500 -16.75 -5.69 -36.95
CA TYR A 500 -17.77 -6.05 -35.95
C TYR A 500 -18.39 -7.44 -36.21
N ASN A 501 -18.73 -7.75 -37.46
CA ASN A 501 -19.29 -9.05 -37.84
C ASN A 501 -18.28 -10.19 -37.67
N GLU A 502 -17.00 -9.93 -37.96
CA GLU A 502 -15.91 -10.87 -37.72
C GLU A 502 -15.74 -11.16 -36.23
N MET A 503 -15.66 -10.11 -35.41
CA MET A 503 -15.62 -10.25 -33.94
C MET A 503 -16.79 -11.11 -33.44
N LYS A 504 -18.01 -10.82 -33.89
CA LYS A 504 -19.21 -11.57 -33.51
C LYS A 504 -19.10 -13.05 -33.91
N LYS A 505 -18.60 -13.33 -35.12
CA LYS A 505 -18.42 -14.70 -35.61
C LYS A 505 -17.43 -15.47 -34.75
N THR A 506 -16.26 -14.89 -34.46
CA THR A 506 -15.21 -15.53 -33.66
C THR A 506 -15.70 -15.87 -32.25
N VAL A 507 -16.42 -14.94 -31.63
CA VAL A 507 -16.95 -15.10 -30.28
C VAL A 507 -18.03 -16.18 -30.23
N ASN A 508 -18.97 -16.15 -31.19
CA ASN A 508 -20.02 -17.16 -31.27
C ASN A 508 -19.42 -18.55 -31.54
N GLN A 509 -18.36 -18.61 -32.34
CA GLN A 509 -17.65 -19.86 -32.59
C GLN A 509 -17.01 -20.40 -31.30
N ASP A 510 -16.35 -19.57 -30.49
CA ASP A 510 -15.77 -19.99 -29.20
C ASP A 510 -16.83 -20.49 -28.21
N ALA A 511 -18.00 -19.83 -28.17
CA ALA A 511 -19.15 -20.28 -27.38
C ALA A 511 -19.65 -21.67 -27.83
N VAL A 512 -19.79 -21.89 -29.14
CA VAL A 512 -20.21 -23.18 -29.71
C VAL A 512 -19.14 -24.26 -29.48
N GLU A 513 -17.86 -23.93 -29.60
CA GLU A 513 -16.75 -24.86 -29.31
C GLU A 513 -16.67 -25.24 -27.83
N THR A 514 -17.18 -24.39 -26.94
CA THR A 514 -17.14 -24.62 -25.48
C THR A 514 -18.38 -25.35 -24.97
N PHE A 515 -19.57 -25.00 -25.47
CA PHE A 515 -20.85 -25.49 -24.93
C PHE A 515 -21.71 -26.27 -25.96
N GLY A 516 -21.22 -26.48 -27.18
CA GLY A 516 -21.95 -27.16 -28.24
C GLY A 516 -23.02 -26.27 -28.90
N GLU A 517 -24.00 -26.90 -29.57
CA GLU A 517 -25.06 -26.20 -30.30
C GLU A 517 -25.97 -25.34 -29.41
N GLN A 518 -25.96 -25.59 -28.09
CA GLN A 518 -26.70 -24.80 -27.10
C GLN A 518 -26.05 -23.45 -26.78
N GLY A 519 -24.77 -23.25 -27.16
CA GLY A 519 -24.02 -22.03 -26.88
C GLY A 519 -24.00 -21.67 -25.38
N ILE A 520 -24.02 -20.37 -25.07
CA ILE A 520 -23.98 -19.88 -23.68
C ILE A 520 -25.33 -19.96 -22.94
N ALA A 521 -26.37 -20.55 -23.52
CA ALA A 521 -27.72 -20.56 -22.95
C ALA A 521 -27.83 -21.29 -21.60
N GLY A 522 -26.83 -22.11 -21.23
CA GLY A 522 -26.80 -22.84 -19.96
C GLY A 522 -26.02 -22.15 -18.83
N VAL A 523 -25.37 -21.00 -19.09
CA VAL A 523 -24.39 -20.39 -18.19
C VAL A 523 -24.64 -18.90 -18.00
N TRP A 524 -24.27 -18.37 -16.84
CA TRP A 524 -24.23 -16.93 -16.63
C TRP A 524 -23.06 -16.33 -17.42
N HIS A 525 -23.35 -15.36 -18.29
CA HIS A 525 -22.34 -14.76 -19.16
C HIS A 525 -22.06 -13.31 -18.76
N LEU A 526 -20.78 -12.97 -18.55
CA LEU A 526 -20.37 -11.58 -18.36
C LEU A 526 -19.97 -10.95 -19.69
N ASP A 527 -20.87 -10.15 -20.27
CA ASP A 527 -20.62 -9.42 -21.53
C ASP A 527 -19.69 -8.21 -21.29
N TYR A 528 -20.05 -7.32 -20.34
CA TYR A 528 -19.26 -6.11 -20.06
C TYR A 528 -18.96 -5.92 -18.59
N ILE A 529 -17.75 -5.41 -18.33
CA ILE A 529 -17.43 -4.73 -17.08
C ILE A 529 -16.61 -3.48 -17.41
N GLY A 530 -16.94 -2.37 -16.79
CA GLY A 530 -16.26 -1.10 -17.00
C GLY A 530 -16.23 -0.26 -15.73
N VAL A 531 -15.08 0.33 -15.41
CA VAL A 531 -14.93 1.24 -14.26
C VAL A 531 -14.31 2.54 -14.76
N SER A 532 -14.87 3.67 -14.35
CA SER A 532 -14.35 4.98 -14.78
C SER A 532 -12.87 5.11 -14.38
N PRO A 533 -11.99 5.64 -15.24
CA PRO A 533 -10.55 5.71 -14.97
C PRO A 533 -10.17 6.34 -13.62
N GLY A 534 -10.90 7.38 -13.19
CA GLY A 534 -10.69 8.06 -11.91
C GLY A 534 -11.14 7.29 -10.67
N SER A 535 -11.95 6.23 -10.84
CA SER A 535 -12.46 5.39 -9.74
C SER A 535 -11.89 3.96 -9.75
N GLN A 536 -10.92 3.67 -10.61
CA GLN A 536 -10.25 2.36 -10.65
C GLN A 536 -9.45 2.09 -9.37
N ARG A 537 -9.07 0.82 -9.15
CA ARG A 537 -8.30 0.34 -7.97
C ARG A 537 -8.97 0.58 -6.61
N ARG A 538 -10.26 0.92 -6.58
CA ARG A 538 -11.11 1.02 -5.37
C ARG A 538 -11.91 -0.25 -5.06
N GLY A 539 -11.70 -1.33 -5.83
CA GLY A 539 -12.44 -2.59 -5.67
C GLY A 539 -13.78 -2.66 -6.41
N ILE A 540 -14.20 -1.61 -7.12
CA ILE A 540 -15.49 -1.54 -7.83
C ILE A 540 -15.65 -2.66 -8.85
N GLY A 541 -14.63 -2.95 -9.65
CA GLY A 541 -14.67 -4.06 -10.61
C GLY A 541 -14.85 -5.42 -9.93
N LYS A 542 -14.28 -5.61 -8.73
CA LYS A 542 -14.50 -6.82 -7.93
C LYS A 542 -15.93 -6.89 -7.40
N MET A 543 -16.51 -5.77 -6.95
CA MET A 543 -17.90 -5.73 -6.48
C MET A 543 -18.89 -6.07 -7.59
N LEU A 544 -18.72 -5.46 -8.77
CA LEU A 544 -19.55 -5.73 -9.95
C LEU A 544 -19.41 -7.18 -10.44
N LEU A 545 -18.19 -7.73 -10.37
CA LEU A 545 -17.96 -9.14 -10.67
C LEU A 545 -18.66 -10.05 -9.66
N GLN A 546 -18.49 -9.78 -8.37
CA GLN A 546 -19.07 -10.58 -7.30
C GLN A 546 -20.60 -10.62 -7.38
N TRP A 547 -21.24 -9.51 -7.74
CA TRP A 547 -22.69 -9.47 -7.92
C TRP A 547 -23.19 -10.57 -8.86
N GLY A 548 -22.59 -10.75 -10.04
CA GLY A 548 -23.04 -11.80 -10.97
C GLY A 548 -22.63 -13.21 -10.52
N LEU A 549 -21.48 -13.34 -9.86
CA LEU A 549 -21.08 -14.63 -9.28
C LEU A 549 -22.04 -15.10 -8.18
N ASP A 550 -22.54 -14.18 -7.34
CA ASP A 550 -23.49 -14.50 -6.29
C ASP A 550 -24.84 -14.97 -6.87
N HIS A 551 -25.28 -14.40 -8.01
CA HIS A 551 -26.50 -14.82 -8.70
C HIS A 551 -26.33 -16.17 -9.39
N ALA A 552 -25.22 -16.38 -10.08
CA ALA A 552 -24.92 -17.67 -10.69
C ALA A 552 -24.79 -18.80 -9.65
N ALA A 553 -24.17 -18.51 -8.50
CA ALA A 553 -24.07 -19.46 -7.39
C ALA A 553 -25.45 -19.78 -6.78
N ALA A 554 -26.34 -18.79 -6.65
CA ALA A 554 -27.70 -19.01 -6.18
C ALA A 554 -28.53 -19.93 -7.09
N GLU A 555 -28.21 -19.95 -8.39
CA GLU A 555 -28.86 -20.81 -9.39
C GLU A 555 -28.08 -22.10 -9.69
N GLU A 556 -26.94 -22.34 -9.02
CA GLU A 556 -26.03 -23.46 -9.27
C GLU A 556 -25.59 -23.55 -10.75
N LYS A 557 -25.27 -22.40 -11.34
CA LYS A 557 -24.86 -22.27 -12.74
C LYS A 557 -23.39 -21.87 -12.88
N ASP A 558 -22.77 -22.38 -13.94
CA ASP A 558 -21.43 -21.96 -14.34
C ASP A 558 -21.42 -20.50 -14.81
N CYS A 559 -20.30 -19.82 -14.63
CA CYS A 559 -20.05 -18.49 -15.17
C CYS A 559 -19.05 -18.55 -16.32
N TYR A 560 -19.34 -17.86 -17.40
CA TYR A 560 -18.52 -17.81 -18.61
C TYR A 560 -18.22 -16.37 -19.03
N LEU A 561 -17.00 -16.12 -19.51
CA LEU A 561 -16.60 -14.81 -20.04
C LEU A 561 -15.42 -14.92 -21.01
N VAL A 562 -15.26 -13.88 -21.83
CA VAL A 562 -14.08 -13.69 -22.68
C VAL A 562 -13.31 -12.47 -22.19
N ALA A 563 -12.18 -12.69 -21.56
CA ALA A 563 -11.37 -11.66 -20.92
C ALA A 563 -10.32 -11.06 -21.87
N THR A 564 -10.14 -9.75 -21.79
CA THR A 564 -8.92 -9.11 -22.32
C THR A 564 -7.70 -9.44 -21.45
N GLY A 565 -6.49 -9.27 -22.00
CA GLY A 565 -5.25 -9.45 -21.22
C GLY A 565 -5.17 -8.56 -19.97
N ALA A 566 -5.76 -7.36 -20.00
CA ALA A 566 -5.78 -6.45 -18.86
C ALA A 566 -6.84 -6.83 -17.79
N GLY A 567 -7.97 -7.43 -18.20
CA GLY A 567 -9.02 -7.92 -17.30
C GLY A 567 -8.71 -9.28 -16.66
N ARG A 568 -7.96 -10.15 -17.34
CA ARG A 568 -7.65 -11.53 -16.90
C ARG A 568 -7.19 -11.66 -15.43
N PRO A 569 -6.30 -10.79 -14.87
CA PRO A 569 -5.90 -10.90 -13.47
C PRO A 569 -7.06 -10.77 -12.47
N LEU A 570 -8.13 -10.02 -12.79
CA LEU A 570 -9.31 -9.92 -11.94
C LEU A 570 -10.06 -11.26 -11.90
N TYR A 571 -10.25 -11.90 -13.06
CA TYR A 571 -11.01 -13.14 -13.18
C TYR A 571 -10.26 -14.33 -12.60
N VAL A 572 -8.95 -14.43 -12.84
CA VAL A 572 -8.11 -15.46 -12.20
C VAL A 572 -8.15 -15.32 -10.67
N ALA A 573 -8.14 -14.10 -10.14
CA ALA A 573 -8.27 -13.86 -8.70
C ALA A 573 -9.67 -14.19 -8.14
N ALA A 574 -10.69 -14.22 -8.99
CA ALA A 574 -12.05 -14.64 -8.65
C ALA A 574 -12.28 -16.16 -8.85
N GLY A 575 -11.27 -16.91 -9.31
CA GLY A 575 -11.33 -18.37 -9.46
C GLY A 575 -11.61 -18.87 -10.88
N PHE A 576 -11.76 -17.99 -11.87
CA PHE A 576 -11.95 -18.40 -13.26
C PHE A 576 -10.70 -19.13 -13.79
N LYS A 577 -10.92 -20.19 -14.56
CA LYS A 577 -9.88 -20.96 -15.25
C LYS A 577 -9.87 -20.63 -16.73
N ASP A 578 -8.68 -20.50 -17.32
CA ASP A 578 -8.54 -20.32 -18.76
C ASP A 578 -8.91 -21.62 -19.50
N LEU A 579 -9.77 -21.51 -20.51
CA LEU A 579 -10.11 -22.58 -21.43
C LEU A 579 -9.20 -22.56 -22.66
N ARG A 580 -9.17 -21.42 -23.36
CA ARG A 580 -8.35 -21.23 -24.56
C ARG A 580 -8.07 -19.75 -24.82
N VAL A 581 -7.11 -19.49 -25.70
CA VAL A 581 -6.85 -18.15 -26.23
C VAL A 581 -7.63 -17.98 -27.53
N VAL A 582 -8.43 -16.92 -27.61
CA VAL A 582 -9.26 -16.58 -28.78
C VAL A 582 -8.66 -15.33 -29.44
N SER A 583 -8.35 -15.42 -30.73
CA SER A 583 -7.86 -14.26 -31.49
C SER A 583 -9.04 -13.49 -32.07
N ILE A 584 -9.39 -12.36 -31.46
CA ILE A 584 -10.46 -11.48 -31.94
C ILE A 584 -9.81 -10.30 -32.66
N LEU A 585 -9.97 -10.20 -33.99
CA LEU A 585 -9.36 -9.14 -34.82
C LEU A 585 -7.83 -9.03 -34.58
N ASP A 586 -7.16 -10.19 -34.57
CA ASP A 586 -5.73 -10.37 -34.26
C ASP A 586 -5.29 -9.97 -32.84
N ILE A 587 -6.23 -9.81 -31.92
CA ILE A 587 -5.97 -9.43 -30.53
C ILE A 587 -6.25 -10.63 -29.62
N PRO A 588 -5.28 -11.06 -28.79
CA PRO A 588 -5.45 -12.21 -27.92
C PRO A 588 -6.43 -11.91 -26.77
N HIS A 589 -7.47 -12.73 -26.69
CA HIS A 589 -8.43 -12.78 -25.59
C HIS A 589 -8.41 -14.16 -24.95
N TYR A 590 -8.93 -14.27 -23.73
CA TYR A 590 -8.91 -15.48 -22.93
C TYR A 590 -10.34 -15.91 -22.64
N SER A 591 -10.74 -17.03 -23.23
CA SER A 591 -11.99 -17.69 -22.89
C SER A 591 -11.83 -18.32 -21.51
N MET A 592 -12.72 -17.98 -20.57
CA MET A 592 -12.60 -18.38 -19.17
C MET A 592 -13.93 -18.88 -18.60
N ILE A 593 -13.85 -19.87 -17.72
CA ILE A 593 -15.02 -20.44 -17.03
C ILE A 593 -14.77 -20.58 -15.53
N LEU A 594 -15.81 -20.34 -14.74
CA LEU A 594 -15.89 -20.70 -13.33
C LEU A 594 -17.03 -21.72 -13.18
N ARG A 595 -16.71 -22.92 -12.70
CA ARG A 595 -17.69 -24.00 -12.54
C ARG A 595 -18.33 -23.98 -11.16
N ALA A 596 -19.63 -24.23 -11.08
CA ALA A 596 -20.39 -24.27 -9.83
C ALA A 596 -19.80 -25.27 -8.82
N ASP A 597 -19.27 -26.41 -9.30
CA ASP A 597 -18.73 -27.49 -8.46
C ASP A 597 -17.34 -27.22 -7.83
N SER A 598 -16.81 -26.00 -7.93
CA SER A 598 -15.43 -25.68 -7.49
C SER A 598 -15.30 -24.73 -6.30
N SER A 599 -16.41 -24.41 -5.62
CA SER A 599 -16.44 -23.61 -4.38
C SER A 599 -16.43 -24.44 -3.11
#